data_AF-F4PZ51-F1
#
_entry.id   AF-F4PZ51-F1
#
_cell.length_a   1.000
_cell.length_b   1.000
_cell.length_c   1.000
_cell.angle_alpha   90.00
_cell.angle_beta   90.00
_cell.angle_gamma   90.00
#
_symmetry.space_group_name_H-M   'P 1'
#
loop_
_entity.id
_entity.type
_entity.pdbx_description
1 polymer ?
#
loop_
_entity_poly.entity_id
_entity_poly.type
_entity_poly.pdbx_seq_one_letter_code
_entity_poly.pdbx_strand_id
1 'polypeptide(L)'
;MRFWPCWMSNGSLMGGLSKKYGCCKASDALILFSINLDHMSIILIINHMHYLFKFMTSPVKIVSRTSSTSTFRYGGRLWGSPIQEGFNIWVSPISPLKKMLEFSHFSFQNIDGLIEHIKKVPSGNQVAVMGIGLLPSQPSAALCRALSSLGAAKISMVGTTNPNYCLVGYKGLSPGMASETYGNSAINEVWAEGEMRSIGKTSSKIIMTSFNSTTGTPNIFFRYALANRGLPSLANGINVLVFIQKRNLSIRYPPQVYNFPTNLYSNSSESLSRFIDSLADHTLVMVSAQGLNLAKTNLQQNAISSLRKIGSKFISQYSSISSNDCWFMIKRIGSDSIFTEMTYNHNSPATSSFIQIEQIDHGDTYQVADDINISIMSSNQSNLPVGMESLFYIYVGGISITLEGPLVNGFVMCAISEIDGHIYFIKNYNITTTDGSQDMVNDIVDKISVGSLVVVCSVLNSAGPNITMSSDLLTSLESIGSEFAYDITSSSSYAIIGRKGAAVGTVSELISNTGPVTLFSNFQKSLKPIKPIQYSSW
;
A
#
# COMPACT_ATOMS: atom_id res chain seq x y z
N MET A 1 -19.36 -50.64 4.53
CA MET A 1 -18.10 -51.00 3.83
C MET A 1 -17.01 -50.07 4.35
N ARG A 2 -16.41 -50.36 5.52
CA ARG A 2 -15.13 -51.07 5.71
C ARG A 2 -14.00 -50.56 4.82
N PHE A 3 -13.26 -49.59 5.34
CA PHE A 3 -11.85 -49.36 5.02
C PHE A 3 -10.99 -50.10 6.04
N TRP A 4 -10.06 -50.91 5.58
CA TRP A 4 -8.92 -51.40 6.37
C TRP A 4 -7.63 -51.23 5.54
N PRO A 5 -6.48 -50.97 6.19
CA PRO A 5 -5.22 -50.60 5.55
C PRO A 5 -4.33 -51.82 5.26
N CYS A 6 -3.51 -51.75 4.21
CA CYS A 6 -2.45 -52.72 3.95
C CYS A 6 -1.13 -52.25 4.58
N TRP A 7 -0.68 -52.99 5.58
CA TRP A 7 0.73 -53.21 5.90
C TRP A 7 1.36 -54.15 4.86
N MET A 8 2.60 -53.90 4.46
CA MET A 8 3.52 -54.98 4.10
C MET A 8 4.88 -54.74 4.73
N SER A 9 5.34 -55.81 5.38
CA SER A 9 6.58 -56.00 6.11
C SER A 9 7.73 -56.48 5.21
N ASN A 10 8.94 -56.11 5.60
CA ASN A 10 10.22 -56.83 5.55
C ASN A 10 10.57 -57.75 4.37
N GLY A 11 11.65 -57.39 3.69
CA GLY A 11 12.54 -58.31 2.99
C GLY A 11 13.99 -57.84 3.13
N SER A 12 14.74 -58.47 4.04
CA SER A 12 16.18 -58.30 4.24
C SER A 12 16.97 -58.99 3.14
N LEU A 13 17.97 -58.31 2.57
CA LEU A 13 19.12 -58.97 1.95
C LEU A 13 20.37 -58.14 2.23
N MET A 14 21.28 -58.76 3.00
CA MET A 14 22.62 -58.27 3.27
C MET A 14 23.43 -58.17 1.97
N GLY A 15 24.20 -57.10 1.84
CA GLY A 15 25.27 -56.96 0.86
C GLY A 15 26.18 -55.81 1.28
N GLY A 16 27.20 -56.13 2.08
CA GLY A 16 28.15 -55.15 2.60
C GLY A 16 29.00 -54.53 1.49
N LEU A 17 29.12 -53.20 1.51
CA LEU A 17 30.18 -52.46 0.84
C LEU A 17 30.55 -51.25 1.70
N SER A 18 31.67 -51.41 2.42
CA SER A 18 32.39 -50.34 3.08
C SER A 18 32.96 -49.38 2.03
N LYS A 19 32.56 -48.10 2.06
CA LYS A 19 33.27 -47.01 1.40
C LYS A 19 33.39 -45.81 2.34
N LYS A 20 34.64 -45.44 2.61
CA LYS A 20 35.07 -44.21 3.26
C LYS A 20 34.54 -43.00 2.47
N TYR A 21 33.81 -42.10 3.12
CA TYR A 21 33.56 -40.77 2.58
C TYR A 21 34.73 -39.86 2.93
N GLY A 22 35.59 -39.63 1.95
CA GLY A 22 36.50 -38.48 1.93
C GLY A 22 35.72 -37.23 1.54
N CYS A 23 35.95 -36.14 2.28
CA CYS A 23 35.37 -34.84 2.02
C CYS A 23 36.03 -34.25 0.75
N CYS A 24 35.33 -34.26 -0.38
CA CYS A 24 35.75 -33.59 -1.61
C CYS A 24 34.84 -32.39 -1.89
N LYS A 25 35.48 -31.23 -2.13
CA LYS A 25 34.85 -30.00 -2.62
C LYS A 25 34.10 -30.29 -3.93
N ALA A 26 32.84 -29.88 -4.01
CA ALA A 26 32.03 -29.97 -5.21
C ALA A 26 32.54 -28.98 -6.27
N SER A 27 33.07 -29.52 -7.36
CA SER A 27 33.13 -28.87 -8.66
C SER A 27 32.07 -29.51 -9.56
N ASP A 28 31.40 -28.68 -10.35
CA ASP A 28 30.21 -28.96 -11.16
C ASP A 28 30.25 -30.33 -11.87
N ALA A 29 29.33 -31.23 -11.51
CA ALA A 29 29.14 -32.51 -12.18
C ALA A 29 27.79 -32.51 -12.91
N LEU A 30 27.85 -32.62 -14.25
CA LEU A 30 26.71 -32.90 -15.11
C LEU A 30 26.31 -34.38 -14.90
N ILE A 31 25.12 -34.66 -14.37
CA ILE A 31 24.61 -36.03 -14.24
C ILE A 31 23.70 -36.31 -15.43
N LEU A 32 24.16 -37.17 -16.34
CA LEU A 32 23.37 -37.73 -17.44
C LEU A 32 22.79 -39.07 -17.00
N PHE A 33 21.46 -39.20 -17.03
CA PHE A 33 20.79 -40.50 -16.97
C PHE A 33 20.41 -40.94 -18.38
N SER A 34 20.91 -42.09 -18.80
CA SER A 34 20.43 -42.80 -19.98
C SER A 34 19.53 -43.93 -19.50
N ILE A 35 18.25 -43.91 -19.88
CA ILE A 35 17.34 -45.03 -19.69
C ILE A 35 17.19 -45.69 -21.05
N ASN A 36 17.64 -46.94 -21.15
CA ASN A 36 17.54 -47.73 -22.36
C ASN A 36 16.21 -48.49 -22.34
N LEU A 37 15.28 -48.10 -23.21
CA LEU A 37 14.09 -48.87 -23.54
C LEU A 37 14.24 -49.28 -25.01
N ASP A 38 14.08 -50.57 -25.29
CA ASP A 38 14.70 -51.31 -26.39
C ASP A 38 14.56 -50.78 -27.83
N HIS A 39 13.85 -49.69 -28.13
CA HIS A 39 13.92 -49.04 -29.45
C HIS A 39 13.77 -47.51 -29.46
N MET A 40 13.99 -46.79 -28.36
CA MET A 40 14.07 -45.31 -28.38
C MET A 40 14.94 -44.74 -27.27
N SER A 41 16.03 -44.07 -27.65
CA SER A 41 16.84 -43.27 -26.73
C SER A 41 16.18 -41.90 -26.49
N ILE A 42 15.53 -41.72 -25.35
CA ILE A 42 15.07 -40.39 -24.89
C ILE A 42 16.17 -39.81 -24.00
N ILE A 43 16.88 -38.80 -24.50
CA ILE A 43 17.80 -38.00 -23.69
C ILE A 43 16.94 -37.00 -22.90
N LEU A 44 16.62 -37.34 -21.66
CA LEU A 44 15.96 -36.43 -20.74
C LEU A 44 17.02 -35.48 -20.16
N ILE A 45 17.22 -34.33 -20.80
CA ILE A 45 17.98 -33.23 -20.20
C ILE A 45 17.11 -32.62 -19.11
N ILE A 46 17.16 -33.18 -17.90
CA ILE A 46 16.64 -32.51 -16.72
C ILE A 46 17.59 -31.34 -16.47
N ASN A 47 17.22 -30.19 -17.01
CA ASN A 47 17.87 -28.93 -16.73
C ASN A 47 17.48 -28.54 -15.29
N HIS A 48 18.10 -29.19 -14.31
CA HIS A 48 18.05 -28.81 -12.90
C HIS A 48 18.88 -27.52 -12.70
N MET A 49 18.63 -26.49 -13.50
CA MET A 49 18.79 -25.12 -13.06
C MET A 49 17.67 -24.80 -12.08
N HIS A 50 17.69 -25.48 -10.93
CA HIS A 50 17.41 -24.77 -9.70
C HIS A 50 18.49 -23.69 -9.65
N TYR A 51 18.19 -22.53 -10.24
CA TYR A 51 18.83 -21.29 -9.89
C TYR A 51 18.63 -21.16 -8.39
N LEU A 52 19.61 -21.64 -7.63
CA LEU A 52 20.02 -21.09 -6.35
C LEU A 52 20.38 -19.64 -6.64
N PHE A 53 19.36 -18.80 -6.87
CA PHE A 53 19.43 -17.40 -6.50
C PHE A 53 19.59 -17.44 -4.99
N LYS A 54 20.84 -17.67 -4.54
CA LYS A 54 21.29 -17.28 -3.22
C LYS A 54 20.98 -15.80 -3.17
N PHE A 55 19.88 -15.48 -2.49
CA PHE A 55 19.35 -14.13 -2.40
C PHE A 55 20.52 -13.24 -2.03
N MET A 56 21.00 -12.44 -2.97
CA MET A 56 22.10 -11.52 -2.71
C MET A 56 21.50 -10.39 -1.89
N THR A 57 21.37 -10.62 -0.58
CA THR A 57 21.21 -9.54 0.38
C THR A 57 22.43 -8.65 0.22
N SER A 58 22.20 -7.39 -0.09
CA SER A 58 23.28 -6.41 -0.17
C SER A 58 23.39 -5.80 1.22
N PRO A 59 24.39 -6.16 2.04
CA PRO A 59 24.54 -5.55 3.36
C PRO A 59 24.71 -4.04 3.20
N VAL A 60 24.00 -3.29 4.05
CA VAL A 60 24.11 -1.83 4.16
C VAL A 60 24.77 -1.55 5.50
N LYS A 61 25.90 -0.86 5.46
CA LYS A 61 26.59 -0.41 6.68
C LYS A 61 26.84 1.08 6.59
N ILE A 62 26.45 1.79 7.64
CA ILE A 62 26.66 3.23 7.77
C ILE A 62 27.47 3.49 9.03
N VAL A 63 28.44 4.39 8.91
CA VAL A 63 29.32 4.79 10.01
C VAL A 63 29.31 6.32 10.06
N SER A 64 28.77 6.88 11.14
CA SER A 64 28.71 8.33 11.40
C SER A 64 29.88 8.76 12.28
N ARG A 65 30.67 9.70 11.77
CA ARG A 65 31.82 10.34 12.43
C ARG A 65 31.82 11.84 12.14
N THR A 66 32.83 12.34 11.43
CA THR A 66 32.85 13.66 10.80
C THR A 66 32.40 13.57 9.34
N SER A 67 32.11 14.69 8.68
CA SER A 67 31.80 14.71 7.24
C SER A 67 32.88 14.06 6.37
N SER A 68 34.16 14.21 6.75
CA SER A 68 35.31 13.66 6.02
C SER A 68 35.63 12.19 6.30
N THR A 69 35.13 11.62 7.41
CA THR A 69 35.49 10.26 7.85
C THR A 69 34.31 9.30 7.97
N SER A 70 33.10 9.81 7.81
CA SER A 70 31.89 8.98 7.74
C SER A 70 31.87 8.15 6.47
N THR A 71 31.27 6.97 6.53
CA THR A 71 31.22 6.06 5.37
C THR A 71 29.85 5.42 5.21
N PHE A 72 29.45 5.28 3.95
CA PHE A 72 28.28 4.51 3.53
C PHE A 72 28.75 3.35 2.66
N ARG A 73 28.45 2.11 3.07
CA ARG A 73 28.77 0.90 2.32
C ARG A 73 27.50 0.18 1.89
N TYR A 74 27.43 -0.16 0.62
CA TYR A 74 26.31 -0.86 0.00
C TYR A 74 26.79 -2.08 -0.77
N GLY A 75 26.32 -3.27 -0.42
CA GLY A 75 26.80 -4.52 -1.02
C GLY A 75 28.30 -4.71 -0.83
N GLY A 76 28.83 -4.26 0.31
CA GLY A 76 30.26 -4.30 0.62
C GLY A 76 31.12 -3.23 -0.09
N ARG A 77 30.56 -2.41 -0.98
CA ARG A 77 31.29 -1.35 -1.70
C ARG A 77 31.09 0.00 -1.02
N LEU A 78 32.16 0.78 -0.92
CA LEU A 78 32.09 2.18 -0.46
C LEU A 78 31.36 3.02 -1.51
N TRP A 79 30.42 3.85 -1.08
CA TRP A 79 29.68 4.75 -1.97
C TRP A 79 30.24 6.17 -1.87
N GLY A 80 30.54 6.78 -3.01
CA GLY A 80 31.21 8.08 -3.09
C GLY A 80 30.31 9.30 -2.97
N SER A 81 29.19 9.22 -2.25
CA SER A 81 28.34 10.41 -2.04
C SER A 81 29.07 11.44 -1.15
N PRO A 82 28.97 12.75 -1.43
CA PRO A 82 29.55 13.78 -0.58
C PRO A 82 28.75 13.86 0.73
N ILE A 83 29.25 13.18 1.76
CA ILE A 83 28.65 13.18 3.10
C ILE A 83 28.92 14.54 3.76
N GLN A 84 27.87 15.16 4.30
CA GLN A 84 27.91 16.52 4.84
C GLN A 84 27.35 16.57 6.28
N GLU A 85 27.61 17.66 6.99
CA GLU A 85 27.04 17.89 8.34
C GLU A 85 25.52 18.13 8.26
N GLY A 86 24.75 17.42 9.07
CA GLY A 86 23.29 17.34 8.99
C GLY A 86 22.81 15.90 8.83
N PHE A 87 21.62 15.73 8.26
CA PHE A 87 21.05 14.43 7.91
C PHE A 87 21.37 14.07 6.45
N ASN A 88 21.99 12.92 6.28
CA ASN A 88 22.30 12.29 5.01
C ASN A 88 21.37 11.08 4.87
N ILE A 89 20.58 11.02 3.81
CA ILE A 89 19.59 9.97 3.60
C ILE A 89 19.82 9.28 2.26
N TRP A 90 19.77 7.95 2.26
CA TRP A 90 19.81 7.11 1.07
C TRP A 90 18.53 6.30 1.01
N VAL A 91 17.81 6.43 -0.10
CA VAL A 91 16.54 5.73 -0.33
C VAL A 91 16.70 4.76 -1.48
N SER A 92 16.24 3.52 -1.29
CA SER A 92 16.17 2.57 -2.40
C SER A 92 15.20 3.09 -3.47
N PRO A 93 15.60 3.13 -4.75
CA PRO A 93 14.70 3.55 -5.81
C PRO A 93 13.54 2.55 -5.93
N ILE A 94 12.39 3.08 -6.33
CA ILE A 94 11.18 2.30 -6.64
C ILE A 94 11.41 1.44 -7.89
N SER A 95 12.23 1.95 -8.83
CA SER A 95 12.44 1.30 -10.11
C SER A 95 13.43 0.14 -9.97
N PRO A 96 13.04 -1.10 -10.33
CA PRO A 96 13.96 -2.24 -10.32
C PRO A 96 15.11 -2.10 -11.33
N LEU A 97 15.02 -1.12 -12.24
CA LEU A 97 16.06 -0.83 -13.23
C LEU A 97 17.14 0.09 -12.65
N LYS A 98 16.82 0.93 -11.66
CA LYS A 98 17.80 1.75 -10.97
C LYS A 98 18.42 0.92 -9.85
N LYS A 99 19.70 0.58 -9.98
CA LYS A 99 20.45 -0.13 -8.92
C LYS A 99 21.09 0.82 -7.90
N MET A 100 21.01 2.13 -8.13
CA MET A 100 21.66 3.14 -7.29
C MET A 100 20.66 3.74 -6.31
N LEU A 101 21.05 3.82 -5.05
CA LEU A 101 20.29 4.53 -4.02
C LEU A 101 20.24 6.01 -4.35
N GLU A 102 19.07 6.62 -4.13
CA GLU A 102 18.89 8.07 -4.27
C GLU A 102 19.39 8.73 -2.99
N PHE A 103 20.38 9.61 -3.12
CA PHE A 103 20.99 10.34 -2.02
C PHE A 103 20.36 11.72 -1.88
N SER A 104 20.07 12.14 -0.64
CA SER A 104 19.67 13.50 -0.32
C SER A 104 20.35 13.96 0.96
N HIS A 105 20.53 15.27 1.09
CA HIS A 105 21.17 15.90 2.23
C HIS A 105 20.30 17.03 2.77
N PHE A 106 20.18 17.12 4.09
CA PHE A 106 19.42 18.14 4.80
C PHE A 106 20.27 18.67 5.95
N SER A 107 20.55 19.97 5.95
CA SER A 107 21.19 20.61 7.10
C SER A 107 20.24 20.62 8.30
N PHE A 108 20.76 20.80 9.52
CA PHE A 108 19.91 20.87 10.71
C PHE A 108 18.99 22.10 10.74
N GLN A 109 19.22 23.11 9.89
CA GLN A 109 18.27 24.21 9.70
C GLN A 109 17.08 23.82 8.80
N ASN A 110 17.15 22.69 8.09
CA ASN A 110 16.13 22.21 7.15
C ASN A 110 15.54 20.86 7.59
N ILE A 111 15.20 20.72 8.87
CA ILE A 111 14.57 19.50 9.42
C ILE A 111 13.19 19.27 8.80
N ASP A 112 12.43 20.34 8.53
CA ASP A 112 11.12 20.21 7.89
C ASP A 112 11.24 19.62 6.48
N GLY A 113 12.28 19.99 5.73
CA GLY A 113 12.59 19.39 4.43
C GLY A 113 12.90 17.89 4.53
N LEU A 114 13.58 17.45 5.59
CA LEU A 114 13.83 16.02 5.85
C LEU A 114 12.53 15.28 6.17
N ILE A 115 11.67 15.84 7.03
CA ILE A 115 10.37 15.25 7.39
C ILE A 115 9.52 15.07 6.13
N GLU A 116 9.42 16.12 5.30
CA GLU A 116 8.70 16.07 4.02
C GLU A 116 9.31 15.06 3.04
N HIS A 117 10.63 14.89 3.05
CA HIS A 117 11.28 13.87 2.24
C HIS A 117 10.91 12.45 2.71
N ILE A 118 10.92 12.18 4.02
CA ILE A 118 10.56 10.89 4.60
C ILE A 118 9.07 10.56 4.38
N LYS A 119 8.17 11.55 4.48
CA LYS A 119 6.74 11.39 4.14
C LYS A 119 6.54 10.93 2.70
N LYS A 120 7.41 11.37 1.77
CA LYS A 120 7.35 11.01 0.34
C LYS A 120 7.98 9.66 0.01
N VAL A 121 8.74 9.06 0.93
CA VAL A 121 9.31 7.73 0.72
C VAL A 121 8.16 6.70 0.67
N PRO A 122 8.04 5.89 -0.38
CA PRO A 122 7.05 4.83 -0.44
C PRO A 122 7.24 3.77 0.64
N SER A 123 6.15 3.28 1.22
CA SER A 123 6.17 2.16 2.16
C SER A 123 6.85 0.93 1.55
N GLY A 124 7.67 0.26 2.35
CA GLY A 124 8.53 -0.86 1.96
C GLY A 124 9.90 -0.44 1.43
N ASN A 125 10.10 0.79 0.96
CA ASN A 125 11.41 1.20 0.46
C ASN A 125 12.44 1.23 1.60
N GLN A 126 13.61 0.63 1.35
CA GLN A 126 14.71 0.70 2.30
C GLN A 126 15.25 2.12 2.40
N VAL A 127 15.58 2.52 3.62
CA VAL A 127 16.17 3.81 3.93
C VAL A 127 17.37 3.61 4.85
N ALA A 128 18.45 4.34 4.56
CA ALA A 128 19.53 4.56 5.50
C ALA A 128 19.61 6.05 5.83
N VAL A 129 19.68 6.39 7.10
CA VAL A 129 19.80 7.77 7.59
C VAL A 129 21.04 7.90 8.45
N MET A 130 21.83 8.93 8.19
CA MET A 130 23.03 9.25 8.94
C MET A 130 22.98 10.73 9.37
N GLY A 131 22.87 10.97 10.67
CA GLY A 131 23.04 12.28 11.27
C GLY A 131 24.51 12.51 11.63
N ILE A 132 25.08 13.64 11.21
CA ILE A 132 26.45 14.08 11.53
C ILE A 132 26.36 15.50 12.10
N GLY A 133 26.92 15.70 13.29
CA GLY A 133 27.02 17.01 13.91
C GLY A 133 25.95 17.24 14.98
N LEU A 134 26.09 18.34 15.70
CA LEU A 134 25.22 18.63 16.84
C LEU A 134 23.86 19.11 16.36
N LEU A 135 22.81 18.38 16.72
CA LEU A 135 21.45 18.90 16.61
C LEU A 135 21.33 20.16 17.48
N PRO A 136 20.78 21.26 16.93
CA PRO A 136 20.70 22.54 17.65
C PRO A 136 19.76 22.47 18.86
N SER A 137 18.83 21.50 18.86
CA SER A 137 17.86 21.27 19.91
C SER A 137 17.50 19.78 19.99
N GLN A 138 16.74 19.40 21.01
CA GLN A 138 16.14 18.06 21.07
C GLN A 138 15.24 17.83 19.85
N PRO A 139 15.23 16.61 19.27
CA PRO A 139 14.37 16.26 18.15
C PRO A 139 12.91 16.60 18.43
N SER A 140 12.26 17.27 17.48
CA SER A 140 10.83 17.56 17.57
C SER A 140 10.00 16.28 17.49
N ALA A 141 8.78 16.30 18.05
CA ALA A 141 7.87 15.16 17.95
C ALA A 141 7.60 14.76 16.48
N ALA A 142 7.55 15.74 15.56
CA ALA A 142 7.39 15.49 14.13
C ALA A 142 8.59 14.75 13.52
N LEU A 143 9.82 15.12 13.88
CA LEU A 143 11.03 14.41 13.46
C LEU A 143 11.07 12.98 14.03
N CYS A 144 10.71 12.83 15.31
CA CYS A 144 10.62 11.53 15.95
C CYS A 144 9.64 10.60 15.24
N ARG A 145 8.45 11.09 14.88
CA ARG A 145 7.45 10.33 14.11
C ARG A 145 7.93 9.97 12.71
N ALA A 146 8.52 10.93 11.99
CA ALA A 146 9.05 10.68 10.66
C ALA A 146 10.09 9.55 10.68
N LEU A 147 11.06 9.60 11.60
CA LEU A 147 12.06 8.54 11.74
C LEU A 147 11.49 7.24 12.32
N SER A 148 10.48 7.32 13.19
CA SER A 148 9.76 6.12 13.69
C SER A 148 9.03 5.39 12.56
N SER A 149 8.54 6.11 11.54
CA SER A 149 8.00 5.50 10.32
C SER A 149 9.06 4.74 9.50
N LEU A 150 10.35 4.90 9.81
CA LEU A 150 11.45 4.11 9.24
C LEU A 150 11.92 2.98 10.18
N GLY A 151 11.22 2.78 11.31
CA GLY A 151 11.54 1.80 12.35
C GLY A 151 12.46 2.31 13.46
N ALA A 152 12.74 3.61 13.54
CA ALA A 152 13.51 4.19 14.66
C ALA A 152 12.71 4.15 15.97
N ALA A 153 13.41 4.06 17.10
CA ALA A 153 12.84 4.21 18.45
C ALA A 153 13.72 5.04 19.39
N LYS A 154 14.98 5.31 19.03
CA LYS A 154 15.97 5.95 19.88
C LYS A 154 16.36 7.35 19.43
N ILE A 155 15.74 7.88 18.37
CA ILE A 155 15.99 9.23 17.88
C ILE A 155 15.85 10.30 18.97
N SER A 156 14.91 10.16 19.91
CA SER A 156 14.75 11.09 21.03
C SER A 156 15.95 11.16 21.98
N MET A 157 16.90 10.23 21.87
CA MET A 157 18.16 10.22 22.63
C MET A 157 19.28 11.01 21.95
N VAL A 158 19.09 11.42 20.70
CA VAL A 158 20.05 12.22 19.94
C VAL A 158 19.90 13.69 20.37
N GLY A 159 21.01 14.39 20.55
CA GLY A 159 20.99 15.77 21.01
C GLY A 159 22.39 16.36 21.12
N THR A 160 22.57 17.37 21.97
CA THR A 160 23.83 18.13 22.10
C THR A 160 24.99 17.33 22.65
N THR A 161 24.75 16.18 23.30
CA THR A 161 25.80 15.28 23.79
C THR A 161 26.07 14.10 22.87
N ASN A 162 25.16 13.85 21.92
CA ASN A 162 25.19 12.71 20.99
C ASN A 162 25.06 13.22 19.54
N PRO A 163 26.13 13.80 18.96
CA PRO A 163 26.11 14.41 17.62
C PRO A 163 25.96 13.43 16.45
N ASN A 164 26.04 12.13 16.69
CA ASN A 164 26.04 11.15 15.62
C ASN A 164 24.83 10.22 15.75
N TYR A 165 24.18 9.97 14.62
CA TYR A 165 23.02 9.09 14.52
C TYR A 165 23.13 8.22 13.27
N CYS A 166 22.76 6.96 13.40
CA CYS A 166 22.70 6.03 12.27
C CYS A 166 21.43 5.18 12.39
N LEU A 167 20.70 5.09 11.28
CA LEU A 167 19.53 4.26 11.11
C LEU A 167 19.61 3.50 9.78
N VAL A 168 19.41 2.19 9.82
CA VAL A 168 19.14 1.38 8.63
C VAL A 168 17.84 0.64 8.84
N GLY A 169 16.83 0.97 8.03
CA GLY A 169 15.48 0.45 8.13
C GLY A 169 14.76 0.50 6.79
N TYR A 170 13.43 0.51 6.83
CA TYR A 170 12.59 0.75 5.66
C TYR A 170 11.34 1.52 6.06
N LYS A 171 10.74 2.24 5.11
CA LYS A 171 9.49 2.96 5.36
C LYS A 171 8.39 1.97 5.72
N GLY A 172 7.73 2.20 6.83
CA GLY A 172 6.77 1.29 7.43
C GLY A 172 7.40 0.18 8.28
N LEU A 173 8.65 0.29 8.71
CA LEU A 173 9.18 -0.66 9.68
C LEU A 173 8.65 -0.32 11.09
N SER A 174 8.26 -1.32 11.88
CA SER A 174 7.83 -1.10 13.28
C SER A 174 8.91 -0.37 14.09
N PRO A 175 8.53 0.64 14.90
CA PRO A 175 9.47 1.34 15.75
C PRO A 175 10.31 0.36 16.60
N GLY A 176 11.63 0.54 16.61
CA GLY A 176 12.58 -0.29 17.34
C GLY A 176 13.09 -1.51 16.57
N MET A 177 12.55 -1.79 15.38
CA MET A 177 13.02 -2.90 14.54
C MET A 177 14.13 -2.50 13.55
N ALA A 178 14.35 -1.19 13.34
CA ALA A 178 15.47 -0.73 12.54
C ALA A 178 16.80 -0.99 13.25
N SER A 179 17.88 -1.19 12.48
CA SER A 179 19.22 -1.09 13.06
C SER A 179 19.51 0.37 13.35
N GLU A 180 19.50 0.73 14.62
CA GLU A 180 19.61 2.12 15.07
C GLU A 180 20.69 2.25 16.15
N THR A 181 21.53 3.27 15.99
CA THR A 181 22.52 3.67 17.00
C THR A 181 22.68 5.18 17.03
N TYR A 182 23.17 5.69 18.16
CA TYR A 182 23.47 7.09 18.37
C TYR A 182 24.67 7.21 19.32
N GLY A 183 25.33 8.36 19.32
CA GLY A 183 26.41 8.62 20.27
C GLY A 183 27.28 9.80 19.86
N ASN A 184 28.48 9.84 20.43
CA ASN A 184 29.50 10.82 20.13
C ASN A 184 30.71 10.14 19.49
N SER A 185 30.93 10.42 18.20
CA SER A 185 32.03 9.83 17.43
C SER A 185 33.43 10.24 17.89
N ALA A 186 33.55 11.29 18.71
CA ALA A 186 34.81 11.63 19.38
C ALA A 186 35.18 10.61 20.48
N ILE A 187 34.20 9.87 21.01
CA ILE A 187 34.39 8.86 22.06
C ILE A 187 34.42 7.47 21.44
N ASN A 188 33.36 7.09 20.73
CA ASN A 188 33.18 5.76 20.16
C ASN A 188 32.57 5.85 18.76
N GLU A 189 32.93 4.91 17.89
CA GLU A 189 32.33 4.81 16.55
C GLU A 189 30.81 4.59 16.64
N VAL A 190 30.04 5.42 15.95
CA VAL A 190 28.59 5.29 15.82
C VAL A 190 28.27 4.68 14.47
N TRP A 191 27.85 3.41 14.44
CA TRP A 191 27.55 2.69 13.20
C TRP A 191 26.29 1.81 13.31
N ALA A 192 25.55 1.71 12.22
CA ALA A 192 24.43 0.80 12.07
C ALA A 192 24.65 -0.11 10.85
N GLU A 193 24.19 -1.34 10.94
CA GLU A 193 24.26 -2.31 9.86
C GLU A 193 22.92 -3.03 9.72
N GLY A 194 22.43 -3.10 8.50
CA GLY A 194 21.20 -3.80 8.19
C GLY A 194 21.33 -4.56 6.88
N GLU A 195 20.63 -5.68 6.78
CA GLU A 195 20.52 -6.37 5.51
C GLU A 195 19.51 -5.64 4.63
N MET A 196 19.91 -5.25 3.42
CA MET A 196 18.93 -4.94 2.38
C MET A 196 18.25 -6.23 2.00
N ARG A 197 17.11 -6.50 2.65
CA ARG A 197 16.14 -7.45 2.13
C ARG A 197 15.62 -6.82 0.84
N SER A 198 16.02 -7.38 -0.29
CA SER A 198 15.17 -7.28 -1.47
C SER A 198 13.80 -7.78 -0.99
N ILE A 199 12.80 -6.90 -0.98
CA ILE A 199 11.43 -7.27 -0.61
C ILE A 199 11.09 -8.43 -1.55
N GLY A 200 11.17 -9.64 -1.02
CA GLY A 200 11.08 -10.85 -1.81
C GLY A 200 9.65 -10.96 -2.31
N LYS A 201 9.49 -10.99 -3.64
CA LYS A 201 8.33 -11.50 -4.39
C LYS A 201 6.95 -10.86 -4.14
N THR A 202 6.74 -10.01 -3.14
CA THR A 202 5.50 -9.23 -3.04
C THR A 202 5.59 -8.06 -4.02
N SER A 203 4.76 -8.09 -5.07
CA SER A 203 4.70 -7.03 -6.06
C SER A 203 3.48 -6.18 -5.77
N SER A 204 3.64 -5.11 -5.00
CA SER A 204 2.55 -4.14 -4.85
C SER A 204 2.23 -3.51 -6.22
N LYS A 205 0.95 -3.47 -6.55
CA LYS A 205 0.40 -2.77 -7.71
C LYS A 205 -0.35 -1.56 -7.22
N ILE A 206 0.30 -0.42 -7.34
CA ILE A 206 -0.27 0.84 -6.91
C ILE A 206 -0.74 1.55 -8.17
N ILE A 207 -2.06 1.74 -8.28
CA ILE A 207 -2.69 2.59 -9.28
C ILE A 207 -3.21 3.81 -8.54
N MET A 208 -2.48 4.92 -8.58
CA MET A 208 -3.01 6.16 -8.01
C MET A 208 -3.65 6.98 -9.12
N THR A 209 -4.75 7.64 -8.79
CA THR A 209 -5.44 8.54 -9.71
C THR A 209 -5.65 9.86 -9.00
N SER A 210 -4.79 10.84 -9.25
CA SER A 210 -5.04 12.22 -8.82
C SER A 210 -5.62 13.01 -9.98
N PHE A 211 -6.38 14.05 -9.71
CA PHE A 211 -6.97 14.87 -10.76
C PHE A 211 -6.39 16.27 -10.76
N ASN A 212 -6.13 16.77 -11.97
CA ASN A 212 -5.72 18.15 -12.17
C ASN A 212 -6.99 19.02 -12.27
N SER A 213 -7.17 19.94 -11.31
CA SER A 213 -8.33 20.86 -11.29
C SER A 213 -8.44 21.73 -12.54
N THR A 214 -7.31 22.08 -13.16
CA THR A 214 -7.28 22.97 -14.33
C THR A 214 -7.72 22.25 -15.60
N THR A 215 -7.31 21.00 -15.80
CA THR A 215 -7.55 20.26 -17.05
C THR A 215 -8.66 19.22 -16.94
N GLY A 216 -9.10 18.89 -15.72
CA GLY A 216 -10.01 17.78 -15.45
C GLY A 216 -9.43 16.40 -15.82
N THR A 217 -8.15 16.32 -16.19
CA THR A 217 -7.51 15.07 -16.61
C THR A 217 -7.05 14.27 -15.40
N PRO A 218 -7.33 12.96 -15.33
CA PRO A 218 -6.70 12.10 -14.34
C PRO A 218 -5.20 11.97 -14.63
N ASN A 219 -4.40 12.22 -13.61
CA ASN A 219 -3.02 11.75 -13.52
C ASN A 219 -3.05 10.33 -12.99
N ILE A 220 -2.79 9.38 -13.88
CA ILE A 220 -2.74 7.96 -13.53
C ILE A 220 -1.28 7.62 -13.24
N PHE A 221 -1.02 7.04 -12.08
CA PHE A 221 0.30 6.59 -11.68
C PHE A 221 0.31 5.08 -11.55
N PHE A 222 1.29 4.43 -12.18
CA PHE A 222 1.55 3.01 -11.99
C PHE A 222 2.86 2.86 -11.24
N ARG A 223 2.82 2.25 -10.04
CA ARG A 223 4.00 2.10 -9.17
C ARG A 223 4.75 3.43 -8.99
N TYR A 224 4.00 4.50 -8.72
CA TYR A 224 4.49 5.88 -8.56
C TYR A 224 5.11 6.53 -9.81
N ALA A 225 5.19 5.84 -10.95
CA ALA A 225 5.54 6.45 -12.21
C ALA A 225 4.29 7.01 -12.89
N LEU A 226 4.36 8.26 -13.36
CA LEU A 226 3.28 8.85 -14.13
C LEU A 226 3.06 8.04 -15.41
N ALA A 227 1.95 7.31 -15.46
CA ALA A 227 1.58 6.48 -16.60
C ALA A 227 1.24 7.31 -17.83
N ASN A 228 0.78 8.54 -17.63
CA ASN A 228 0.35 9.43 -18.70
C ASN A 228 1.43 9.68 -19.77
N ARG A 229 2.73 9.49 -19.46
CA ARG A 229 3.80 9.61 -20.47
C ARG A 229 3.81 8.46 -21.50
N GLY A 230 3.21 7.32 -21.17
CA GLY A 230 3.13 6.15 -22.05
C GLY A 230 1.70 5.76 -22.45
N LEU A 231 0.70 6.47 -21.93
CA LEU A 231 -0.70 6.29 -22.31
C LEU A 231 -1.05 7.20 -23.50
N PRO A 232 -1.90 6.75 -24.43
CA PRO A 232 -2.61 7.66 -25.33
C PRO A 232 -3.31 8.76 -24.51
N SER A 233 -3.26 10.01 -24.99
CA SER A 233 -3.98 11.11 -24.35
C SER A 233 -5.46 10.76 -24.23
N LEU A 234 -6.03 10.88 -23.03
CA LEU A 234 -7.46 10.68 -22.82
C LEU A 234 -8.22 11.76 -23.58
N ALA A 235 -9.13 11.36 -24.47
CA ALA A 235 -9.95 12.28 -25.25
C ALA A 235 -11.25 12.61 -24.50
N ASN A 236 -11.91 13.70 -24.90
CA ASN A 236 -13.21 14.09 -24.32
C ASN A 236 -14.24 12.96 -24.47
N GLY A 237 -15.12 12.80 -23.47
CA GLY A 237 -16.09 11.70 -23.37
C GLY A 237 -15.78 10.74 -22.21
N ILE A 238 -16.33 9.52 -22.28
CA ILE A 238 -16.04 8.45 -21.33
C ILE A 238 -14.87 7.62 -21.87
N ASN A 239 -13.82 7.46 -21.06
CA ASN A 239 -12.68 6.63 -21.39
C ASN A 239 -12.71 5.35 -20.55
N VAL A 240 -12.47 4.20 -21.17
CA VAL A 240 -12.33 2.90 -20.51
C VAL A 240 -10.92 2.39 -20.74
N LEU A 241 -10.16 2.26 -19.65
CA LEU A 241 -8.82 1.70 -19.63
C LEU A 241 -8.91 0.24 -19.22
N VAL A 242 -8.54 -0.66 -20.12
CA VAL A 242 -8.58 -2.11 -19.91
C VAL A 242 -7.18 -2.63 -19.62
N PHE A 243 -7.01 -3.21 -18.44
CA PHE A 243 -5.74 -3.77 -18.00
C PHE A 243 -5.64 -5.23 -18.41
N ILE A 244 -4.87 -5.52 -19.46
CA ILE A 244 -4.71 -6.88 -19.98
C ILE A 244 -3.92 -7.72 -18.98
N GLN A 245 -4.58 -8.69 -18.35
CA GLN A 245 -3.93 -9.69 -17.51
C GLN A 245 -3.37 -10.81 -18.40
N LYS A 246 -2.21 -10.58 -19.05
CA LYS A 246 -1.50 -11.68 -19.72
C LYS A 246 -0.88 -12.59 -18.66
N ARG A 247 -1.38 -13.84 -18.57
CA ARG A 247 -0.90 -14.98 -17.75
C ARG A 247 0.56 -14.83 -17.26
N ASN A 248 0.77 -14.30 -16.05
CA ASN A 248 2.09 -14.14 -15.39
C ASN A 248 3.00 -12.98 -15.81
N LEU A 249 2.59 -12.06 -16.70
CA LEU A 249 3.37 -10.84 -16.95
C LEU A 249 2.73 -9.64 -16.25
N SER A 250 3.46 -9.17 -15.23
CA SER A 250 3.46 -7.81 -14.67
C SER A 250 2.88 -6.74 -15.61
N ILE A 251 2.22 -5.71 -15.06
CA ILE A 251 1.62 -4.53 -15.72
C ILE A 251 2.68 -3.64 -16.45
N ARG A 252 3.69 -4.25 -17.06
CA ARG A 252 4.64 -3.58 -17.95
C ARG A 252 3.96 -3.08 -19.22
N TYR A 253 2.79 -3.60 -19.56
CA TYR A 253 2.02 -3.11 -20.70
C TYR A 253 1.08 -2.00 -20.24
N PRO A 254 1.11 -0.82 -20.88
CA PRO A 254 0.10 0.20 -20.64
C PRO A 254 -1.30 -0.40 -20.89
N PRO A 255 -2.32 -0.03 -20.11
CA PRO A 255 -3.69 -0.43 -20.40
C PRO A 255 -4.09 0.01 -21.81
N GLN A 256 -4.97 -0.78 -22.43
CA GLN A 256 -5.62 -0.38 -23.68
C GLN A 256 -6.66 0.69 -23.36
N VAL A 257 -6.59 1.81 -24.07
CA VAL A 257 -7.50 2.95 -23.87
C VAL A 257 -8.57 2.92 -24.95
N TYR A 258 -9.83 2.85 -24.54
CA TYR A 258 -11.00 2.95 -25.40
C TYR A 258 -11.74 4.25 -25.08
N ASN A 259 -11.84 5.17 -26.04
CA ASN A 259 -12.58 6.41 -25.87
C ASN A 259 -13.97 6.30 -26.50
N PHE A 260 -14.97 6.77 -25.77
CA PHE A 260 -16.35 6.90 -26.20
C PHE A 260 -16.72 8.39 -26.14
N PRO A 261 -16.72 9.11 -27.27
CA PRO A 261 -16.94 10.56 -27.31
C PRO A 261 -18.41 10.91 -27.12
N THR A 262 -18.92 10.67 -25.91
CA THR A 262 -20.27 10.97 -25.43
C THR A 262 -20.56 12.47 -25.38
N ASN A 263 -19.55 13.32 -25.56
CA ASN A 263 -19.72 14.75 -25.77
C ASN A 263 -20.11 15.12 -27.21
N LEU A 264 -19.76 14.29 -28.21
CA LEU A 264 -19.96 14.60 -29.62
C LEU A 264 -21.12 13.83 -30.25
N TYR A 265 -21.25 12.53 -29.93
CA TYR A 265 -22.19 11.65 -30.63
C TYR A 265 -23.08 10.89 -29.65
N SER A 266 -24.38 10.80 -29.98
CA SER A 266 -25.37 10.09 -29.17
C SER A 266 -25.21 8.57 -29.18
N ASN A 267 -24.78 8.01 -30.31
CA ASN A 267 -24.49 6.57 -30.45
C ASN A 267 -23.23 6.11 -29.68
N SER A 268 -22.38 7.05 -29.21
CA SER A 268 -21.24 6.73 -28.34
C SER A 268 -21.68 6.07 -27.03
N SER A 269 -22.83 6.47 -26.48
CA SER A 269 -23.38 5.88 -25.25
C SER A 269 -23.79 4.42 -25.45
N GLU A 270 -24.44 4.11 -26.57
CA GLU A 270 -24.78 2.73 -26.90
C GLU A 270 -23.54 1.87 -27.14
N SER A 271 -22.53 2.44 -27.81
CA SER A 271 -21.24 1.76 -28.04
C SER A 271 -20.51 1.47 -26.73
N LEU A 272 -20.53 2.42 -25.78
CA LEU A 272 -20.00 2.25 -24.43
C LEU A 272 -20.73 1.13 -23.68
N SER A 273 -22.07 1.14 -23.71
CA SER A 273 -22.90 0.11 -23.08
C SER A 273 -22.54 -1.30 -23.57
N ARG A 274 -22.54 -1.50 -24.91
CA ARG A 274 -22.15 -2.79 -25.51
C ARG A 274 -20.71 -3.18 -25.16
N PHE A 275 -19.79 -2.22 -25.14
CA PHE A 275 -18.40 -2.49 -24.77
C PHE A 275 -18.29 -2.97 -23.32
N ILE A 276 -18.89 -2.26 -22.36
CA ILE A 276 -18.88 -2.64 -20.94
C ILE A 276 -19.49 -4.04 -20.74
N ASP A 277 -20.62 -4.32 -21.39
CA ASP A 277 -21.28 -5.63 -21.31
C ASP A 277 -20.50 -6.76 -22.01
N SER A 278 -19.55 -6.42 -22.89
CA SER A 278 -18.68 -7.41 -23.58
C SER A 278 -17.41 -7.76 -22.82
N LEU A 279 -17.09 -7.05 -21.73
CA LEU A 279 -15.87 -7.30 -20.97
C LEU A 279 -15.94 -8.65 -20.26
N ALA A 280 -14.88 -9.44 -20.38
CA ALA A 280 -14.78 -10.74 -19.72
C ALA A 280 -14.62 -10.59 -18.20
N ASP A 281 -15.10 -11.59 -17.45
CA ASP A 281 -14.88 -11.68 -16.01
C ASP A 281 -13.39 -11.63 -15.65
N HIS A 282 -13.12 -11.11 -14.46
CA HIS A 282 -11.81 -10.82 -13.91
C HIS A 282 -10.99 -9.75 -14.64
N THR A 283 -11.53 -9.11 -15.69
CA THR A 283 -10.87 -7.96 -16.34
C THR A 283 -10.82 -6.77 -15.40
N LEU A 284 -9.63 -6.26 -15.10
CA LEU A 284 -9.48 -4.99 -14.37
C LEU A 284 -9.70 -3.83 -15.35
N VAL A 285 -10.60 -2.93 -14.99
CA VAL A 285 -10.92 -1.72 -15.76
C VAL A 285 -10.88 -0.48 -14.89
N MET A 286 -10.49 0.62 -15.50
CA MET A 286 -10.73 1.97 -15.00
C MET A 286 -11.62 2.70 -16.00
N VAL A 287 -12.72 3.28 -15.54
CA VAL A 287 -13.60 4.11 -16.34
C VAL A 287 -13.48 5.54 -15.82
N SER A 288 -13.24 6.51 -16.68
CA SER A 288 -13.18 7.92 -16.28
C SER A 288 -13.85 8.83 -17.30
N ALA A 289 -14.62 9.80 -16.80
CA ALA A 289 -15.11 10.91 -17.61
C ALA A 289 -14.00 11.95 -17.84
N GLN A 290 -13.85 12.41 -19.08
CA GLN A 290 -12.88 13.42 -19.51
C GLN A 290 -13.58 14.53 -20.29
N GLY A 291 -13.19 15.79 -20.07
CA GLY A 291 -13.84 16.95 -20.70
C GLY A 291 -14.97 17.54 -19.85
N LEU A 292 -14.90 17.36 -18.52
CA LEU A 292 -15.81 17.97 -17.55
C LEU A 292 -17.28 17.59 -17.83
N ASN A 293 -18.19 18.55 -17.70
CA ASN A 293 -19.62 18.40 -17.97
C ASN A 293 -19.94 17.95 -19.40
N LEU A 294 -19.02 18.09 -20.36
CA LEU A 294 -19.27 17.68 -21.74
C LEU A 294 -19.37 16.15 -21.87
N ALA A 295 -18.67 15.39 -21.02
CA ALA A 295 -18.67 13.93 -21.09
C ALA A 295 -20.05 13.30 -20.79
N LYS A 296 -20.95 14.01 -20.10
CA LYS A 296 -22.30 13.52 -19.81
C LYS A 296 -23.38 14.02 -20.78
N THR A 297 -23.07 14.94 -21.71
CA THR A 297 -24.06 15.55 -22.62
C THR A 297 -24.93 14.54 -23.35
N ASN A 298 -24.32 13.49 -23.91
CA ASN A 298 -25.04 12.40 -24.57
C ASN A 298 -24.91 11.06 -23.84
N LEU A 299 -24.67 11.06 -22.53
CA LEU A 299 -24.64 9.83 -21.74
C LEU A 299 -26.08 9.35 -21.48
N GLN A 300 -26.49 8.27 -22.14
CA GLN A 300 -27.86 7.75 -22.12
C GLN A 300 -28.05 6.64 -21.07
N GLN A 301 -29.31 6.33 -20.80
CA GLN A 301 -29.70 5.38 -19.75
C GLN A 301 -29.16 3.95 -19.95
N ASN A 302 -28.91 3.53 -21.19
CA ASN A 302 -28.32 2.21 -21.49
C ASN A 302 -26.89 2.09 -20.93
N ALA A 303 -26.02 3.07 -21.20
CA ALA A 303 -24.66 3.10 -20.65
C ALA A 303 -24.66 3.23 -19.13
N ILE A 304 -25.52 4.09 -18.59
CA ILE A 304 -25.71 4.24 -17.13
C ILE A 304 -26.10 2.90 -16.52
N SER A 305 -27.00 2.15 -17.17
CA SER A 305 -27.45 0.83 -16.69
C SER A 305 -26.34 -0.22 -16.78
N SER A 306 -25.55 -0.27 -17.85
CA SER A 306 -24.39 -1.18 -17.96
C SER A 306 -23.31 -0.84 -16.91
N LEU A 307 -23.06 0.44 -16.64
CA LEU A 307 -22.12 0.86 -15.60
C LEU A 307 -22.63 0.52 -14.18
N ARG A 308 -23.92 0.70 -13.91
CA ARG A 308 -24.56 0.24 -12.67
C ARG A 308 -24.50 -1.28 -12.52
N LYS A 309 -24.69 -2.03 -13.61
CA LYS A 309 -24.61 -3.50 -13.62
C LYS A 309 -23.23 -4.01 -13.22
N ILE A 310 -22.16 -3.30 -13.56
CA ILE A 310 -20.80 -3.61 -13.08
C ILE A 310 -20.46 -2.98 -11.71
N GLY A 311 -21.46 -2.39 -11.04
CA GLY A 311 -21.39 -1.97 -9.65
C GLY A 311 -21.47 -0.46 -9.40
N SER A 312 -21.33 0.40 -10.42
CA SER A 312 -21.28 1.85 -10.23
C SER A 312 -22.48 2.41 -9.45
N LYS A 313 -22.19 3.14 -8.37
CA LYS A 313 -23.18 3.81 -7.53
C LYS A 313 -23.34 5.28 -7.86
N PHE A 314 -22.26 5.95 -8.28
CA PHE A 314 -22.25 7.39 -8.49
C PHE A 314 -22.45 7.81 -9.94
N ILE A 315 -22.50 6.89 -10.91
CA ILE A 315 -22.73 7.24 -12.32
C ILE A 315 -24.02 8.03 -12.53
N SER A 316 -25.05 7.74 -11.75
CA SER A 316 -26.35 8.39 -11.89
C SER A 316 -26.34 9.80 -11.34
N GLN A 317 -25.76 9.97 -10.16
CA GLN A 317 -25.54 11.30 -9.57
C GLN A 317 -24.66 12.16 -10.48
N TYR A 318 -23.59 11.59 -11.04
CA TYR A 318 -22.77 12.25 -12.05
C TYR A 318 -23.60 12.70 -13.27
N SER A 319 -24.47 11.82 -13.79
CA SER A 319 -25.29 12.13 -14.96
C SER A 319 -26.38 13.18 -14.69
N SER A 320 -26.97 13.20 -13.49
CA SER A 320 -28.13 14.04 -13.17
C SER A 320 -27.75 15.39 -12.55
N ILE A 321 -26.62 15.47 -11.86
CA ILE A 321 -26.22 16.68 -11.13
C ILE A 321 -25.32 17.53 -12.02
N SER A 322 -25.76 18.73 -12.39
CA SER A 322 -25.01 19.62 -13.30
C SER A 322 -23.65 20.06 -12.75
N SER A 323 -23.51 20.20 -11.43
CA SER A 323 -22.24 20.55 -10.77
C SER A 323 -21.21 19.41 -10.69
N ASN A 324 -21.58 18.18 -11.03
CA ASN A 324 -20.68 17.03 -11.02
C ASN A 324 -20.11 16.85 -12.42
N ASP A 325 -18.97 17.46 -12.70
CA ASP A 325 -18.31 17.34 -14.00
C ASP A 325 -17.23 16.26 -14.03
N CYS A 326 -16.88 15.70 -12.88
CA CYS A 326 -15.88 14.65 -12.80
C CYS A 326 -16.45 13.36 -12.18
N TRP A 327 -16.08 12.22 -12.77
CA TRP A 327 -16.42 10.89 -12.28
C TRP A 327 -15.41 9.87 -12.78
N PHE A 328 -15.05 8.92 -11.92
CA PHE A 328 -14.31 7.73 -12.32
C PHE A 328 -14.65 6.55 -11.41
N MET A 329 -14.34 5.35 -11.90
CA MET A 329 -14.37 4.12 -11.12
C MET A 329 -13.22 3.19 -11.53
N ILE A 330 -12.76 2.37 -10.58
CA ILE A 330 -11.87 1.24 -10.83
C ILE A 330 -12.57 -0.01 -10.31
N LYS A 331 -12.61 -1.04 -11.17
CA LYS A 331 -13.37 -2.26 -10.93
C LYS A 331 -12.71 -3.44 -11.59
N ARG A 332 -12.83 -4.61 -10.97
CA ARG A 332 -12.62 -5.89 -11.65
C ARG A 332 -13.97 -6.47 -12.08
N ILE A 333 -14.17 -6.70 -13.38
CA ILE A 333 -15.43 -7.30 -13.88
C ILE A 333 -15.66 -8.66 -13.20
N GLY A 334 -16.91 -8.93 -12.82
CA GLY A 334 -17.30 -10.15 -12.11
C GLY A 334 -17.03 -10.17 -10.59
N SER A 335 -16.31 -9.19 -10.01
CA SER A 335 -16.18 -9.13 -8.54
C SER A 335 -17.41 -8.49 -7.88
N ASP A 336 -17.64 -8.76 -6.59
CA ASP A 336 -18.79 -8.18 -5.87
C ASP A 336 -18.55 -6.72 -5.45
N SER A 337 -17.29 -6.32 -5.30
CA SER A 337 -16.91 -4.98 -4.85
C SER A 337 -16.43 -4.10 -5.99
N ILE A 338 -16.85 -2.83 -5.97
CA ILE A 338 -16.08 -1.76 -6.58
C ILE A 338 -14.82 -1.53 -5.75
N PHE A 339 -13.70 -1.28 -6.42
CA PHE A 339 -12.47 -0.99 -5.70
C PHE A 339 -12.39 0.46 -5.28
N THR A 340 -12.71 1.36 -6.21
CA THR A 340 -12.87 2.77 -5.93
C THR A 340 -13.83 3.38 -6.92
N GLU A 341 -14.65 4.31 -6.45
CA GLU A 341 -15.52 5.14 -7.28
C GLU A 341 -15.72 6.48 -6.60
N MET A 342 -15.77 7.53 -7.41
CA MET A 342 -15.92 8.88 -6.92
C MET A 342 -16.56 9.77 -7.97
N THR A 343 -17.34 10.76 -7.51
CA THR A 343 -17.77 11.91 -8.31
C THR A 343 -17.46 13.18 -7.54
N TYR A 344 -17.07 14.24 -8.24
CA TYR A 344 -16.67 15.51 -7.64
C TYR A 344 -16.75 16.65 -8.66
N ASN A 345 -16.54 17.88 -8.21
CA ASN A 345 -16.47 19.08 -9.03
C ASN A 345 -15.00 19.42 -9.30
N HIS A 346 -14.61 19.69 -10.54
CA HIS A 346 -13.23 20.03 -10.93
C HIS A 346 -12.64 21.24 -10.18
N ASN A 347 -13.49 22.15 -9.71
CA ASN A 347 -13.07 23.29 -8.87
C ASN A 347 -12.65 22.88 -7.45
N SER A 348 -13.01 21.66 -7.04
CA SER A 348 -12.67 21.02 -5.76
C SER A 348 -11.86 19.75 -6.07
N PRO A 349 -10.58 19.88 -6.48
CA PRO A 349 -9.79 18.74 -6.93
C PRO A 349 -9.71 17.67 -5.86
N ALA A 350 -10.07 16.46 -6.27
CA ALA A 350 -10.12 15.31 -5.39
C ALA A 350 -8.95 14.36 -5.67
N THR A 351 -8.55 13.62 -4.64
CA THR A 351 -7.42 12.69 -4.72
C THR A 351 -7.90 11.27 -4.44
N SER A 352 -7.69 10.37 -5.38
CA SER A 352 -7.98 8.95 -5.21
C SER A 352 -6.69 8.14 -5.23
N SER A 353 -6.58 7.15 -4.34
CA SER A 353 -5.51 6.16 -4.42
C SER A 353 -6.11 4.77 -4.38
N PHE A 354 -5.77 3.99 -5.39
CA PHE A 354 -6.03 2.57 -5.39
C PHE A 354 -4.71 1.83 -5.14
N ILE A 355 -4.63 1.17 -4.00
CA ILE A 355 -3.47 0.36 -3.63
C ILE A 355 -3.92 -1.10 -3.67
N GLN A 356 -3.49 -1.84 -4.68
CA GLN A 356 -3.70 -3.27 -4.75
C GLN A 356 -2.37 -3.97 -4.48
N ILE A 357 -2.21 -4.54 -3.30
CA ILE A 357 -1.05 -5.36 -3.02
C ILE A 357 -1.32 -6.74 -3.66
N GLU A 358 -0.57 -7.12 -4.68
CA GLU A 358 -0.65 -8.46 -5.24
C GLU A 358 0.61 -9.25 -4.84
N GLN A 359 0.42 -10.35 -4.12
CA GLN A 359 1.49 -11.32 -3.94
C GLN A 359 1.61 -12.14 -5.22
N ILE A 360 2.72 -11.99 -5.95
CA ILE A 360 2.99 -12.84 -7.12
C ILE A 360 3.61 -14.11 -6.58
N ASP A 361 2.82 -15.16 -6.41
CA ASP A 361 3.37 -16.48 -6.19
C ASP A 361 3.77 -17.14 -7.51
N HIS A 362 4.89 -17.86 -7.52
CA HIS A 362 5.48 -18.45 -8.72
C HIS A 362 4.74 -19.71 -9.16
N GLY A 363 3.62 -19.54 -9.85
CA GLY A 363 2.98 -20.64 -10.57
C GLY A 363 1.47 -20.61 -10.47
N ASP A 364 0.86 -20.03 -11.50
CA ASP A 364 -0.44 -20.41 -12.04
C ASP A 364 -1.60 -20.57 -11.04
N THR A 365 -2.13 -19.45 -10.57
CA THR A 365 -3.53 -19.01 -10.75
C THR A 365 -3.79 -17.85 -9.81
N TYR A 366 -4.31 -16.75 -10.33
CA TYR A 366 -4.67 -15.58 -9.54
C TYR A 366 -5.96 -15.90 -8.76
N GLN A 367 -5.85 -16.45 -7.55
CA GLN A 367 -7.01 -16.70 -6.68
C GLN A 367 -7.30 -15.46 -5.82
N VAL A 368 -8.13 -14.54 -6.35
CA VAL A 368 -8.70 -13.40 -5.58
C VAL A 368 -9.77 -13.88 -4.60
N ALA A 369 -10.29 -15.10 -4.78
CA ALA A 369 -11.55 -15.54 -4.19
C ALA A 369 -11.54 -15.57 -2.66
N ASP A 370 -10.36 -15.69 -2.02
CA ASP A 370 -10.26 -15.82 -0.57
C ASP A 370 -9.71 -14.58 0.16
N ASP A 371 -9.41 -13.49 -0.55
CA ASP A 371 -8.89 -12.29 0.10
C ASP A 371 -9.99 -11.42 0.73
N ILE A 372 -9.62 -10.71 1.80
CA ILE A 372 -10.42 -9.66 2.43
C ILE A 372 -10.23 -8.38 1.62
N ASN A 373 -11.19 -8.08 0.75
CA ASN A 373 -11.23 -6.87 -0.05
C ASN A 373 -11.91 -5.74 0.73
N ILE A 374 -11.21 -4.64 0.97
CA ILE A 374 -11.73 -3.47 1.67
C ILE A 374 -11.69 -2.27 0.73
N SER A 375 -12.83 -1.61 0.56
CA SER A 375 -12.95 -0.36 -0.18
C SER A 375 -13.61 0.69 0.71
N ILE A 376 -13.05 1.88 0.73
CA ILE A 376 -13.55 3.00 1.53
C ILE A 376 -13.54 4.27 0.69
N MET A 377 -14.53 5.13 0.91
CA MET A 377 -14.53 6.51 0.47
C MET A 377 -14.96 7.38 1.62
N SER A 378 -14.34 8.55 1.71
CA SER A 378 -14.68 9.60 2.66
C SER A 378 -14.71 10.92 1.93
N SER A 379 -15.68 11.77 2.28
CA SER A 379 -15.75 13.13 1.79
C SER A 379 -16.23 14.08 2.87
N ASN A 380 -15.58 15.24 2.91
CA ASN A 380 -16.08 16.37 3.65
C ASN A 380 -17.27 17.02 2.92
N GLN A 381 -18.35 17.31 3.64
CA GLN A 381 -19.57 17.87 3.05
C GLN A 381 -19.34 19.19 2.29
N SER A 382 -18.38 20.04 2.69
CA SER A 382 -18.10 21.31 1.98
C SER A 382 -17.50 21.09 0.61
N ASN A 383 -16.84 19.95 0.43
CA ASN A 383 -16.09 19.63 -0.77
C ASN A 383 -16.89 18.71 -1.69
N LEU A 384 -18.09 18.31 -1.26
CA LEU A 384 -18.98 17.52 -2.07
C LEU A 384 -19.75 18.39 -3.05
N PRO A 385 -19.96 17.91 -4.27
CA PRO A 385 -20.96 18.50 -5.13
C PRO A 385 -22.35 18.48 -4.50
N VAL A 386 -23.14 19.52 -4.78
CA VAL A 386 -24.52 19.65 -4.32
C VAL A 386 -25.35 18.44 -4.77
N GLY A 387 -26.03 17.78 -3.84
CA GLY A 387 -26.89 16.62 -4.14
C GLY A 387 -26.22 15.24 -4.01
N MET A 388 -24.96 15.18 -3.58
CA MET A 388 -24.36 13.92 -3.13
C MET A 388 -25.02 13.45 -1.83
N GLU A 389 -25.63 12.28 -1.86
CA GLU A 389 -26.36 11.71 -0.71
C GLU A 389 -25.44 10.97 0.27
N SER A 390 -24.25 10.55 -0.15
CA SER A 390 -23.35 9.73 0.66
C SER A 390 -22.02 10.46 0.92
N LEU A 391 -21.76 10.76 2.19
CA LEU A 391 -20.49 11.35 2.65
C LEU A 391 -19.36 10.31 2.71
N PHE A 392 -19.71 9.02 2.81
CA PHE A 392 -18.74 7.94 2.88
C PHE A 392 -19.37 6.63 2.39
N TYR A 393 -18.52 5.64 2.13
CA TYR A 393 -18.92 4.24 2.08
C TYR A 393 -17.80 3.37 2.63
N ILE A 394 -18.15 2.18 3.13
CA ILE A 394 -17.20 1.11 3.46
C ILE A 394 -17.76 -0.19 2.85
N TYR A 395 -16.93 -0.91 2.11
CA TYR A 395 -17.20 -2.28 1.68
C TYR A 395 -16.15 -3.22 2.24
N VAL A 396 -16.61 -4.38 2.71
CA VAL A 396 -15.75 -5.48 3.11
C VAL A 396 -16.26 -6.74 2.42
N GLY A 397 -15.45 -7.32 1.55
CA GLY A 397 -15.84 -8.51 0.77
C GLY A 397 -17.10 -8.31 -0.08
N GLY A 398 -17.33 -7.11 -0.61
CA GLY A 398 -18.52 -6.77 -1.40
C GLY A 398 -19.74 -6.35 -0.58
N ILE A 399 -19.71 -6.56 0.73
CA ILE A 399 -20.80 -6.18 1.62
C ILE A 399 -20.66 -4.69 1.97
N SER A 400 -21.67 -3.90 1.59
CA SER A 400 -21.77 -2.49 1.98
C SER A 400 -22.07 -2.41 3.47
N ILE A 401 -21.29 -1.65 4.21
CA ILE A 401 -21.60 -1.39 5.61
C ILE A 401 -22.56 -0.20 5.70
N THR A 402 -23.60 -0.36 6.52
CA THR A 402 -24.54 0.71 6.87
C THR A 402 -24.47 0.95 8.36
N LEU A 403 -24.60 2.22 8.77
CA LEU A 403 -24.66 2.59 10.18
C LEU A 403 -26.12 2.70 10.61
N GLU A 404 -26.40 2.21 11.82
CA GLU A 404 -27.68 2.47 12.46
C GLU A 404 -27.66 3.88 13.09
N GLY A 405 -28.71 4.66 12.81
CA GLY A 405 -28.89 6.00 13.39
C GLY A 405 -28.29 7.16 12.57
N PRO A 406 -28.49 8.40 13.04
CA PRO A 406 -28.01 9.59 12.36
C PRO A 406 -26.47 9.66 12.40
N LEU A 407 -25.88 10.14 11.32
CA LEU A 407 -24.45 10.40 11.28
C LEU A 407 -24.10 11.59 12.18
N VAL A 408 -23.14 11.38 13.07
CA VAL A 408 -22.51 12.44 13.86
C VAL A 408 -21.21 12.90 13.19
N ASN A 409 -20.80 14.13 13.49
CA ASN A 409 -19.56 14.71 12.97
C ASN A 409 -18.34 14.03 13.61
N GLY A 410 -17.59 13.26 12.84
CA GLY A 410 -16.30 12.74 13.30
C GLY A 410 -15.78 11.58 12.48
N PHE A 411 -15.58 10.44 13.13
CA PHE A 411 -15.02 9.25 12.50
C PHE A 411 -15.98 8.08 12.56
N VAL A 412 -16.08 7.37 11.44
CA VAL A 412 -16.65 6.02 11.39
C VAL A 412 -15.49 5.05 11.43
N MET A 413 -15.52 4.11 12.36
CA MET A 413 -14.53 3.05 12.49
C MET A 413 -15.19 1.70 12.42
N CYS A 414 -14.59 0.77 11.69
CA CYS A 414 -14.92 -0.65 11.78
C CYS A 414 -13.67 -1.51 12.02
N ALA A 415 -13.84 -2.60 12.76
CA ALA A 415 -12.78 -3.59 12.97
C ALA A 415 -13.20 -4.93 12.35
N ILE A 416 -12.25 -5.55 11.67
CA ILE A 416 -12.45 -6.71 10.81
C ILE A 416 -11.45 -7.78 11.21
N SER A 417 -11.94 -9.01 11.37
CA SER A 417 -11.12 -10.17 11.64
C SER A 417 -10.24 -10.51 10.43
N GLU A 418 -8.94 -10.68 10.65
CA GLU A 418 -8.00 -11.09 9.60
C GLU A 418 -8.14 -12.55 9.16
N ILE A 419 -8.86 -13.36 9.94
CA ILE A 419 -8.95 -14.79 9.70
C ILE A 419 -9.99 -15.06 8.61
N ASP A 420 -11.12 -14.36 8.66
CA ASP A 420 -12.29 -14.64 7.84
C ASP A 420 -12.86 -13.40 7.15
N GLY A 421 -12.41 -12.19 7.50
CA GLY A 421 -12.97 -10.94 6.98
C GLY A 421 -14.27 -10.52 7.64
N HIS A 422 -14.66 -11.14 8.76
CA HIS A 422 -15.89 -10.78 9.47
C HIS A 422 -15.75 -9.42 10.18
N ILE A 423 -16.71 -8.53 9.95
CA ILE A 423 -16.83 -7.26 10.68
C ILE A 423 -17.48 -7.57 12.03
N TYR A 424 -16.72 -7.46 13.11
CA TYR A 424 -17.22 -7.68 14.47
C TYR A 424 -17.42 -6.38 15.26
N PHE A 425 -17.07 -5.25 14.66
CA PHE A 425 -17.14 -3.94 15.29
C PHE A 425 -17.43 -2.86 14.25
N ILE A 426 -18.43 -2.01 14.49
CA ILE A 426 -18.59 -0.74 13.78
C ILE A 426 -19.23 0.30 14.70
N LYS A 427 -18.71 1.52 14.69
CA LYS A 427 -19.25 2.64 15.46
C LYS A 427 -18.93 3.99 14.79
N ASN A 428 -19.81 4.96 14.98
CA ASN A 428 -19.59 6.37 14.62
C ASN A 428 -19.27 7.17 15.89
N TYR A 429 -18.18 7.93 15.84
CA TYR A 429 -17.66 8.71 16.96
C TYR A 429 -17.75 10.19 16.65
N ASN A 430 -18.36 10.94 17.57
CA ASN A 430 -18.30 12.38 17.52
C ASN A 430 -16.98 12.89 18.14
N ILE A 431 -15.92 12.93 17.32
CA ILE A 431 -14.59 13.37 17.76
C ILE A 431 -14.49 14.87 18.04
N THR A 432 -15.56 15.64 17.78
CA THR A 432 -15.64 17.05 18.21
C THR A 432 -15.92 17.21 19.71
N THR A 433 -16.22 16.09 20.39
CA THR A 433 -16.45 16.02 21.83
C THR A 433 -15.33 15.23 22.51
N THR A 434 -15.01 15.58 23.75
CA THR A 434 -14.04 14.85 24.58
C THR A 434 -14.48 13.40 24.78
N ASP A 435 -15.76 13.18 25.10
CA ASP A 435 -16.32 11.85 25.34
C ASP A 435 -16.25 10.98 24.08
N GLY A 436 -16.62 11.51 22.90
CA GLY A 436 -16.54 10.76 21.65
C GLY A 436 -15.11 10.42 21.24
N SER A 437 -14.14 11.30 21.53
CA SER A 437 -12.72 11.01 21.31
C SER A 437 -12.21 9.94 22.27
N GLN A 438 -12.57 10.03 23.56
CA GLN A 438 -12.16 9.06 24.58
C GLN A 438 -12.78 7.67 24.33
N ASP A 439 -14.04 7.63 23.91
CA ASP A 439 -14.73 6.40 23.51
C ASP A 439 -13.98 5.67 22.39
N MET A 440 -13.51 6.42 21.38
CA MET A 440 -12.75 5.85 20.28
C MET A 440 -11.40 5.32 20.75
N VAL A 441 -10.71 6.04 21.65
CA VAL A 441 -9.47 5.58 22.29
C VAL A 441 -9.69 4.26 23.01
N ASN A 442 -10.69 4.21 23.89
CA ASN A 442 -11.01 3.01 24.67
C ASN A 442 -11.33 1.82 23.75
N ASP A 443 -12.11 2.04 22.69
CA ASP A 443 -12.43 0.97 21.75
C ASP A 443 -11.18 0.47 20.98
N ILE A 444 -10.28 1.38 20.56
CA ILE A 444 -9.02 1.02 19.89
C ILE A 444 -8.03 0.31 20.82
N VAL A 445 -7.95 0.71 22.09
CA VAL A 445 -6.98 0.18 23.04
C VAL A 445 -7.48 -1.11 23.68
N ASP A 446 -8.73 -1.14 24.13
CA ASP A 446 -9.23 -2.21 25.00
C ASP A 446 -10.02 -3.29 24.24
N LYS A 447 -10.65 -2.96 23.11
CA LYS A 447 -11.57 -3.89 22.40
C LYS A 447 -10.98 -4.47 21.12
N ILE A 448 -10.17 -3.70 20.39
CA ILE A 448 -9.59 -4.17 19.13
C ILE A 448 -8.30 -4.95 19.42
N SER A 449 -8.33 -6.24 19.11
CA SER A 449 -7.16 -7.11 19.25
C SER A 449 -6.03 -6.73 18.29
N VAL A 450 -4.78 -6.85 18.75
CA VAL A 450 -3.59 -6.66 17.91
C VAL A 450 -3.62 -7.61 16.71
N GLY A 451 -3.33 -7.06 15.53
CA GLY A 451 -3.42 -7.76 14.27
C GLY A 451 -4.85 -7.90 13.74
N SER A 452 -5.83 -7.13 14.23
CA SER A 452 -7.11 -6.99 13.53
C SER A 452 -6.99 -5.88 12.48
N LEU A 453 -7.71 -6.00 11.36
CA LEU A 453 -7.81 -4.91 10.39
C LEU A 453 -8.73 -3.85 10.95
N VAL A 454 -8.38 -2.59 10.74
CA VAL A 454 -9.16 -1.44 11.23
C VAL A 454 -9.31 -0.45 10.10
N VAL A 455 -10.54 -0.04 9.85
CA VAL A 455 -10.89 0.96 8.83
C VAL A 455 -11.41 2.19 9.55
N VAL A 456 -10.90 3.37 9.22
CA VAL A 456 -11.42 4.65 9.73
C VAL A 456 -11.64 5.60 8.56
N CYS A 457 -12.79 6.27 8.52
CA CYS A 457 -13.04 7.40 7.61
C CYS A 457 -13.62 8.60 8.35
N SER A 458 -13.33 9.80 7.84
CA SER A 458 -14.01 11.02 8.28
C SER A 458 -15.42 11.13 7.71
N VAL A 459 -16.33 11.58 8.57
CA VAL A 459 -17.70 11.97 8.26
C VAL A 459 -17.90 13.33 8.92
N LEU A 460 -17.38 14.37 8.26
CA LEU A 460 -17.35 15.73 8.80
C LEU A 460 -18.32 16.61 8.02
N ASN A 461 -19.32 17.15 8.74
CA ASN A 461 -20.15 18.22 8.21
C ASN A 461 -19.41 19.54 8.38
N SER A 462 -19.34 20.30 7.29
CA SER A 462 -18.30 21.29 7.02
C SER A 462 -18.48 22.67 7.67
N ALA A 463 -18.99 22.73 8.90
CA ALA A 463 -19.26 23.99 9.58
C ALA A 463 -18.76 24.05 11.03
N GLY A 464 -18.05 23.02 11.49
CA GLY A 464 -17.58 22.93 12.87
C GLY A 464 -16.28 23.71 13.15
N PRO A 465 -16.03 24.10 14.41
CA PRO A 465 -14.74 24.64 14.85
C PRO A 465 -13.62 23.63 14.54
N ASN A 466 -12.37 24.12 14.49
CA ASN A 466 -11.17 23.31 14.26
C ASN A 466 -11.21 22.02 15.09
N ILE A 467 -11.20 20.86 14.42
CA ILE A 467 -11.12 19.56 15.08
C ILE A 467 -9.76 19.50 15.76
N THR A 468 -9.77 19.51 17.08
CA THR A 468 -8.55 19.30 17.87
C THR A 468 -8.61 17.89 18.41
N MET A 469 -7.81 16.98 17.85
CA MET A 469 -7.69 15.62 18.37
C MET A 469 -6.82 15.62 19.63
N SER A 470 -7.23 14.86 20.64
CA SER A 470 -6.41 14.63 21.83
C SER A 470 -5.13 13.87 21.46
N SER A 471 -4.09 14.02 22.29
CA SER A 471 -2.86 13.22 22.16
C SER A 471 -3.16 11.72 22.14
N ASP A 472 -4.10 11.29 22.99
CA ASP A 472 -4.41 9.88 23.18
C ASP A 472 -5.12 9.29 21.96
N LEU A 473 -5.99 10.08 21.31
CA LEU A 473 -6.61 9.69 20.04
C LEU A 473 -5.57 9.61 18.91
N LEU A 474 -4.66 10.58 18.83
CA LEU A 474 -3.58 10.57 17.84
C LEU A 474 -2.68 9.34 18.02
N THR A 475 -2.24 9.06 19.24
CA THR A 475 -1.45 7.85 19.55
C THR A 475 -2.24 6.56 19.28
N SER A 476 -3.55 6.56 19.51
CA SER A 476 -4.41 5.42 19.17
C SER A 476 -4.50 5.19 17.66
N LEU A 477 -4.62 6.24 16.85
CA LEU A 477 -4.59 6.15 15.38
C LEU A 477 -3.21 5.73 14.87
N GLU A 478 -2.12 6.23 15.45
CA GLU A 478 -0.76 5.77 15.17
C GLU A 478 -0.60 4.26 15.43
N SER A 479 -1.27 3.73 16.47
CA SER A 479 -1.27 2.30 16.77
C SER A 479 -1.99 1.45 15.71
N ILE A 480 -2.77 2.06 14.82
CA ILE A 480 -3.38 1.42 13.65
C ILE A 480 -2.50 1.58 12.40
N GLY A 481 -1.44 2.40 12.49
CA GLY A 481 -0.47 2.68 11.45
C GLY A 481 -0.61 4.07 10.81
N SER A 482 -1.49 4.94 11.31
CA SER A 482 -1.70 6.29 10.76
C SER A 482 -0.45 7.15 10.84
N GLU A 483 -0.08 7.77 9.73
CA GLU A 483 0.94 8.84 9.62
C GLU A 483 0.28 10.22 9.48
N PHE A 484 -0.88 10.31 8.84
CA PHE A 484 -1.54 11.59 8.51
C PHE A 484 -2.57 12.07 9.54
N ALA A 485 -2.79 11.37 10.66
CA ALA A 485 -3.75 11.80 11.68
C ALA A 485 -3.49 13.24 12.18
N TYR A 486 -2.22 13.65 12.33
CA TYR A 486 -1.88 15.01 12.76
C TYR A 486 -2.21 16.10 11.73
N ASP A 487 -2.38 15.72 10.47
CA ASP A 487 -2.62 16.64 9.36
C ASP A 487 -4.14 16.84 9.11
N ILE A 488 -5.00 16.12 9.86
CA ILE A 488 -6.47 16.22 9.76
C ILE A 488 -6.97 17.54 10.33
N THR A 489 -7.80 18.22 9.54
CA THR A 489 -8.48 19.47 9.87
C THR A 489 -9.99 19.32 9.69
N SER A 490 -10.76 20.35 10.03
CA SER A 490 -12.23 20.35 9.85
C SER A 490 -12.69 20.30 8.39
N SER A 491 -11.79 20.57 7.42
CA SER A 491 -12.07 20.47 5.97
C SER A 491 -11.56 19.17 5.34
N SER A 492 -10.94 18.29 6.12
CA SER A 492 -10.28 17.09 5.59
C SER A 492 -11.27 15.96 5.30
N SER A 493 -11.19 15.39 4.11
CA SER A 493 -11.61 14.03 3.83
C SER A 493 -10.46 13.09 4.19
N TYR A 494 -10.71 12.10 5.04
CA TYR A 494 -9.68 11.21 5.57
C TYR A 494 -10.14 9.76 5.50
N ALA A 495 -9.26 8.88 5.08
CA ALA A 495 -9.50 7.45 5.07
C ALA A 495 -8.22 6.68 5.38
N ILE A 496 -8.36 5.61 6.16
CA ILE A 496 -7.28 4.69 6.50
C ILE A 496 -7.82 3.26 6.50
N ILE A 497 -7.05 2.35 5.92
CA ILE A 497 -7.23 0.90 6.04
C ILE A 497 -5.94 0.35 6.64
N GLY A 498 -5.96 0.14 7.95
CA GLY A 498 -4.80 -0.26 8.73
C GLY A 498 -5.00 -1.53 9.53
N ARG A 499 -4.09 -1.74 10.48
CA ARG A 499 -4.06 -2.91 11.35
C ARG A 499 -3.63 -2.49 12.73
N LYS A 500 -4.33 -2.94 13.78
CA LYS A 500 -3.91 -2.67 15.15
C LYS A 500 -2.53 -3.28 15.41
N GLY A 501 -1.59 -2.48 15.90
CA GLY A 501 -0.18 -2.83 16.08
C GLY A 501 0.70 -2.64 14.83
N ALA A 502 0.16 -2.07 13.74
CA ALA A 502 0.96 -1.73 12.57
C ALA A 502 1.90 -0.54 12.87
N ALA A 503 3.01 -0.49 12.15
CA ALA A 503 3.92 0.66 12.25
C ALA A 503 3.32 1.89 11.59
N VAL A 504 3.62 3.07 12.12
CA VAL A 504 3.23 4.35 11.51
C VAL A 504 3.72 4.43 10.06
N GLY A 505 2.83 4.79 9.14
CA GLY A 505 3.13 4.94 7.70
C GLY A 505 3.23 3.62 6.92
N THR A 506 2.81 2.48 7.50
CA THR A 506 2.74 1.19 6.78
C THR A 506 1.48 0.97 5.99
N VAL A 507 0.41 1.62 6.44
CA VAL A 507 -0.94 1.28 6.05
C VAL A 507 -1.40 2.16 4.91
N SER A 508 -2.46 1.73 4.23
CA SER A 508 -3.09 2.54 3.20
C SER A 508 -3.83 3.69 3.86
N GLU A 509 -3.35 4.91 3.66
CA GLU A 509 -3.90 6.12 4.27
C GLU A 509 -3.93 7.26 3.25
N LEU A 510 -5.01 8.04 3.25
CA LEU A 510 -5.16 9.25 2.45
C LEU A 510 -5.84 10.36 3.23
N ILE A 511 -5.42 11.57 2.91
CA ILE A 511 -6.05 12.81 3.35
C ILE A 511 -6.17 13.77 2.16
N SER A 512 -7.28 14.50 2.08
CA SER A 512 -7.46 15.61 1.14
C SER A 512 -8.28 16.72 1.79
N ASN A 513 -7.80 17.97 1.68
CA ASN A 513 -8.52 19.15 2.17
C ASN A 513 -9.39 19.79 1.08
N THR A 514 -9.36 19.26 -0.14
CA THR A 514 -9.97 19.87 -1.32
C THR A 514 -11.02 19.01 -1.99
N GLY A 515 -11.12 17.73 -1.63
CA GLY A 515 -12.06 16.81 -2.24
C GLY A 515 -12.19 15.48 -1.49
N PRO A 516 -13.06 14.57 -1.97
CA PRO A 516 -13.13 13.21 -1.47
C PRO A 516 -11.82 12.44 -1.59
N VAL A 517 -11.65 11.45 -0.70
CA VAL A 517 -10.60 10.43 -0.75
C VAL A 517 -11.22 9.05 -0.84
N THR A 518 -10.54 8.15 -1.51
CA THR A 518 -10.97 6.76 -1.65
C THR A 518 -9.76 5.86 -1.65
N LEU A 519 -9.89 4.75 -0.93
CA LEU A 519 -8.86 3.75 -0.73
C LEU A 519 -9.42 2.37 -1.03
N PHE A 520 -8.56 1.54 -1.58
CA PHE A 520 -8.77 0.11 -1.68
C PHE A 520 -7.58 -0.59 -1.05
N SER A 521 -7.82 -1.72 -0.39
CA SER A 521 -6.77 -2.64 0.03
C SER A 521 -7.30 -4.07 0.02
N ASN A 522 -6.40 -4.99 -0.28
CA ASN A 522 -6.68 -6.42 -0.35
C ASN A 522 -5.73 -7.11 0.64
N PHE A 523 -6.30 -7.92 1.53
CA PHE A 523 -5.55 -8.64 2.55
C PHE A 523 -5.79 -10.14 2.39
N GLN A 524 -4.72 -10.91 2.36
CA GLN A 524 -4.84 -12.36 2.47
C GLN A 524 -5.39 -12.72 3.85
N LYS A 525 -6.33 -13.66 3.89
CA LYS A 525 -6.80 -14.24 5.15
C LYS A 525 -5.62 -14.88 5.86
N SER A 526 -5.40 -14.48 7.11
CA SER A 526 -4.31 -15.02 7.91
C SER A 526 -4.76 -16.27 8.63
N LEU A 527 -4.20 -17.42 8.23
CA LEU A 527 -4.26 -18.63 9.04
C LEU A 527 -3.29 -18.46 10.23
N LYS A 528 -3.68 -17.68 11.24
CA LYS A 528 -2.94 -17.66 12.50
C LYS A 528 -3.14 -19.03 13.13
N PRO A 529 -2.07 -19.82 13.39
CA PRO A 529 -2.22 -21.02 14.19
C PRO A 529 -2.80 -20.56 15.52
N ILE A 530 -4.00 -21.06 15.85
CA ILE A 530 -4.56 -20.91 17.19
C ILE A 530 -3.50 -21.51 18.09
N LYS A 531 -2.68 -20.69 18.77
CA LYS A 531 -1.83 -21.22 19.82
C LYS A 531 -2.81 -21.85 20.80
N PRO A 532 -2.76 -23.18 21.02
CA PRO A 532 -3.61 -23.78 22.04
C PRO A 532 -3.32 -23.01 23.32
N ILE A 533 -4.38 -22.48 23.93
CA ILE A 533 -4.29 -21.73 25.18
C ILE A 533 -3.64 -22.69 26.17
N GLN A 534 -2.33 -22.52 26.41
CA GLN A 534 -1.66 -23.17 27.51
C GLN A 534 -2.15 -22.44 28.74
N TYR A 535 -3.14 -23.02 29.42
CA TYR A 535 -3.43 -22.66 30.79
C TYR A 535 -2.15 -22.96 31.58
N SER A 536 -1.34 -21.93 31.84
CA SER A 536 -0.37 -22.01 32.92
C SER A 536 -1.21 -22.14 34.19
N SER A 537 -1.21 -23.32 34.78
CA SER A 537 -1.68 -23.51 36.15
C SER A 537 -0.93 -22.54 37.04
N TRP A 538 -1.63 -21.54 37.56
CA TRP A 538 -1.15 -20.67 38.63
C TRP A 538 -1.08 -21.44 39.94
#